data_AF-A0A7G2TCM0-F1
#
_entry.id   AF-A0A7G2TCM0-F1
#
_cell.length_a   1.000
_cell.length_b   1.000
_cell.length_c   1.000
_cell.angle_alpha   90.00
_cell.angle_beta   90.00
_cell.angle_gamma   90.00
#
_symmetry.space_group_name_H-M   'P 1'
#
loop_
_entity.id
_entity.type
_entity.pdbx_description
1 polymer ?
#
loop_
_entity_poly.entity_id
_entity_poly.type
_entity_poly.pdbx_seq_one_letter_code
_entity_poly.pdbx_strand_id
1 'polypeptide(L)'
;MKKILIAILAITIVQSIFSQERISELSFEYEASSRGFYQRIKVEKGILFFQENRNKSKDVTVEIDEKQWEKLVGLVKKVELESLSLFKAPSKRREIDGAAIAKLKVIKNENEFTSTNFDHGNPPLEIKNLVNYIISLSQSGKKD
;
A
#
# COMPACT_ATOMS: atom_id res chain seq x y z
N MET A 1 40.03 -36.19 12.90
CA MET A 1 38.63 -36.52 12.55
C MET A 1 37.60 -35.59 13.23
N LYS A 2 37.66 -35.37 14.55
CA LYS A 2 36.74 -34.40 15.25
C LYS A 2 36.81 -32.96 14.72
N LYS A 3 37.99 -32.44 14.38
CA LYS A 3 38.16 -31.06 13.88
C LYS A 3 37.60 -30.84 12.46
N ILE A 4 37.60 -31.88 11.63
CA ILE A 4 37.01 -31.83 10.27
C ILE A 4 35.48 -31.85 10.36
N LEU A 5 34.92 -32.60 11.32
CA LEU A 5 33.48 -32.66 11.55
C LEU A 5 32.90 -31.32 12.04
N ILE A 6 33.64 -30.57 12.86
CA ILE A 6 33.24 -29.24 13.35
C ILE A 6 33.22 -28.20 12.21
N ALA A 7 34.17 -28.29 11.26
CA ALA A 7 34.22 -27.38 10.13
C ALA A 7 33.04 -27.57 9.15
N ILE A 8 32.59 -28.81 8.93
CA ILE A 8 31.45 -29.11 8.06
C ILE A 8 30.13 -28.63 8.67
N LEU A 9 29.98 -28.71 10.00
CA LEU A 9 28.78 -28.23 10.70
C LEU A 9 28.66 -26.70 10.69
N ALA A 10 29.77 -25.96 10.65
CA ALA A 10 29.74 -24.50 10.56
C ALA A 10 29.30 -24.00 9.17
N ILE A 11 29.65 -24.74 8.11
CA ILE A 11 29.34 -24.36 6.73
C ILE A 11 27.84 -24.50 6.43
N THR A 12 27.18 -25.53 6.98
CA THR A 12 25.74 -25.75 6.76
C THR A 12 24.85 -24.71 7.46
N ILE A 13 25.31 -24.12 8.57
CA ILE A 13 24.57 -23.07 9.29
C ILE A 13 24.64 -21.73 8.53
N VAL A 14 25.73 -21.44 7.81
CA VAL A 14 25.87 -20.19 7.05
C VAL A 14 24.96 -20.19 5.81
N GLN A 15 24.77 -21.34 5.14
CA GLN A 15 23.92 -21.43 3.95
C GLN A 15 22.43 -21.32 4.27
N SER A 16 21.99 -21.81 5.43
CA SER A 16 20.58 -21.71 5.86
C SER A 16 20.19 -20.28 6.30
N ILE A 17 21.15 -19.45 6.71
CA ILE A 17 20.92 -18.03 7.03
C ILE A 17 20.68 -17.22 5.75
N PHE A 18 21.23 -17.63 4.60
CA PHE A 18 21.18 -16.84 3.36
C PHE A 18 19.95 -17.10 2.48
N SER A 19 19.08 -18.05 2.84
CA SER A 19 17.93 -18.46 2.02
C SER A 19 16.58 -18.31 2.73
N GLN A 20 16.40 -17.25 3.51
CA GLN A 20 15.05 -16.73 3.75
C GLN A 20 14.57 -16.05 2.45
N GLU A 21 13.73 -16.74 1.68
CA GLU A 21 12.79 -16.04 0.80
C GLU A 21 11.96 -15.12 1.71
N ARG A 22 12.36 -13.85 1.80
CA ARG A 22 11.54 -12.83 2.43
C ARG A 22 10.21 -12.85 1.69
N ILE A 23 9.14 -13.26 2.38
CA ILE A 23 7.77 -13.08 1.91
C ILE A 23 7.70 -11.64 1.44
N SER A 24 7.32 -11.42 0.18
CA SER A 24 7.29 -10.06 -0.33
C SER A 24 6.19 -9.30 0.39
N GLU A 25 6.56 -8.50 1.39
CA GLU A 25 5.64 -7.65 2.13
C GLU A 25 5.17 -6.55 1.18
N LEU A 26 3.95 -6.70 0.67
CA LEU A 26 3.28 -5.68 -0.13
C LEU A 26 2.12 -5.14 0.69
N SER A 27 2.02 -3.82 0.81
CA SER A 27 0.84 -3.17 1.35
C SER A 27 0.62 -1.81 0.70
N PHE A 28 -0.60 -1.31 0.82
CA PHE A 28 -1.03 -0.06 0.23
C PHE A 28 -1.62 0.82 1.31
N GLU A 29 -1.36 2.12 1.23
CA GLU A 29 -2.01 3.10 2.07
C GLU A 29 -2.46 4.30 1.24
N TYR A 30 -3.76 4.51 1.20
CA TYR A 30 -4.38 5.70 0.63
C TYR A 30 -4.81 6.62 1.77
N GLU A 31 -4.40 7.87 1.74
CA GLU A 31 -4.83 8.88 2.69
C GLU A 31 -5.40 10.09 1.94
N ALA A 32 -6.54 10.60 2.39
CA ALA A 32 -7.13 11.84 1.92
C ALA A 32 -7.62 12.68 3.12
N SER A 33 -7.32 13.98 3.12
CA SER A 33 -7.70 14.84 4.24
C SER A 33 -7.91 16.31 3.86
N SER A 34 -8.75 16.98 4.63
CA SER A 34 -8.95 18.43 4.66
C SER A 34 -9.19 18.88 6.12
N ARG A 35 -9.63 20.13 6.34
CA ARG A 35 -9.97 20.66 7.68
C ARG A 35 -11.13 19.90 8.36
N GLY A 36 -12.08 19.38 7.58
CA GLY A 36 -13.28 18.69 8.10
C GLY A 36 -13.49 17.27 7.57
N PHE A 37 -12.53 16.74 6.82
CA PHE A 37 -12.60 15.43 6.19
C PHE A 37 -11.31 14.66 6.44
N TYR A 38 -11.44 13.37 6.74
CA TYR A 38 -10.33 12.44 6.83
C TYR A 38 -10.76 11.07 6.31
N GLN A 39 -9.88 10.44 5.54
CA GLN A 39 -10.03 9.08 5.08
C GLN A 39 -8.65 8.45 5.02
N ARG A 40 -8.50 7.27 5.62
CA ARG A 40 -7.33 6.40 5.43
C ARG A 40 -7.80 5.00 5.10
N ILE A 41 -7.24 4.43 4.03
CA ILE A 41 -7.42 3.03 3.65
C ILE A 41 -6.05 2.37 3.68
N LYS A 42 -5.85 1.38 4.55
CA LYS A 42 -4.68 0.51 4.52
C LYS A 42 -5.10 -0.86 4.02
N VAL A 43 -4.39 -1.40 3.03
CA VAL A 43 -4.67 -2.73 2.48
C VAL A 43 -3.43 -3.60 2.63
N GLU A 44 -3.62 -4.74 3.29
CA GLU A 44 -2.65 -5.81 3.44
C GLU A 44 -3.25 -7.11 2.90
N LYS A 45 -2.45 -8.17 2.82
CA LYS A 45 -2.97 -9.46 2.35
C LYS A 45 -4.04 -9.97 3.33
N GLY A 46 -5.25 -10.19 2.82
CA GLY A 46 -6.38 -10.71 3.59
C GLY A 46 -7.24 -9.65 4.29
N ILE A 47 -6.79 -8.38 4.37
CA ILE A 47 -7.46 -7.39 5.21
C ILE A 47 -7.31 -5.96 4.69
N LEU A 48 -8.38 -5.19 4.85
CA LEU A 48 -8.42 -3.76 4.62
C LEU A 48 -8.89 -3.05 5.89
N PHE A 49 -8.15 -2.01 6.28
CA PHE A 49 -8.49 -1.12 7.37
C PHE A 49 -8.94 0.22 6.79
N PHE A 50 -10.11 0.69 7.21
CA PHE A 50 -10.68 1.96 6.78
C PHE A 50 -10.93 2.87 7.99
N GLN A 51 -10.47 4.11 7.93
CA GLN A 51 -10.59 5.09 9.01
C GLN A 51 -11.17 6.39 8.47
N GLU A 52 -12.26 6.90 9.08
CA GLU A 52 -12.88 8.19 8.72
C GLU A 52 -12.45 9.34 9.64
N ASN A 53 -11.69 9.05 10.68
CA ASN A 53 -11.18 10.05 11.61
C ASN A 53 -9.74 9.76 12.00
N ARG A 54 -9.07 10.81 12.47
CA ARG A 54 -7.66 10.75 12.90
C ARG A 54 -7.46 10.02 14.23
N ASN A 55 -8.53 9.84 15.01
CA ASN A 55 -8.49 9.33 16.38
C ASN A 55 -8.80 7.81 16.47
N LYS A 56 -8.80 7.09 15.34
CA LYS A 56 -9.03 5.63 15.23
C LYS A 56 -10.34 5.11 15.83
N SER A 57 -11.29 5.99 16.14
CA SER A 57 -12.50 5.61 16.89
C SER A 57 -13.60 4.99 16.04
N LYS A 58 -13.41 4.94 14.72
CA LYS A 58 -14.35 4.38 13.73
C LYS A 58 -13.60 3.59 12.66
N ASP A 59 -12.73 2.69 13.11
CA ASP A 59 -11.97 1.82 12.22
C ASP A 59 -12.89 0.68 11.75
N VAL A 60 -13.17 0.63 10.44
CA VAL A 60 -13.86 -0.49 9.80
C VAL A 60 -12.82 -1.43 9.23
N THR A 61 -12.98 -2.72 9.52
CA THR A 61 -12.14 -3.77 8.95
C THR A 61 -12.95 -4.58 7.95
N VAL A 62 -12.39 -4.83 6.78
CA VAL A 62 -13.01 -5.60 5.70
C VAL A 62 -12.05 -6.71 5.28
N GLU A 63 -12.58 -7.91 5.11
CA GLU A 63 -11.80 -9.03 4.57
C GLU A 63 -11.48 -8.78 3.08
N ILE A 64 -10.25 -9.08 2.68
CA ILE A 64 -9.81 -9.02 1.28
C ILE A 64 -9.59 -10.43 0.78
N ASP A 65 -10.41 -10.84 -0.19
CA ASP A 65 -10.27 -12.16 -0.81
C ASP A 65 -9.06 -12.24 -1.75
N GLU A 66 -8.70 -13.46 -2.14
CA GLU A 66 -7.55 -13.72 -3.00
C GLU A 66 -7.68 -13.03 -4.37
N LYS A 67 -8.88 -13.00 -4.98
CA LYS A 67 -9.09 -12.36 -6.28
C LYS A 67 -8.91 -10.84 -6.20
N GLN A 68 -9.38 -10.24 -5.12
CA GLN A 68 -9.21 -8.82 -4.83
C GLN A 68 -7.72 -8.49 -4.63
N TRP A 69 -7.02 -9.33 -3.86
CA TRP A 69 -5.59 -9.20 -3.64
C TRP A 69 -4.78 -9.34 -4.93
N GLU A 70 -5.03 -10.37 -5.73
CA GLU A 70 -4.37 -10.59 -7.03
C GLU A 70 -4.60 -9.42 -7.99
N LYS A 71 -5.80 -8.82 -7.97
CA LYS A 71 -6.08 -7.63 -8.77
C LYS A 71 -5.26 -6.43 -8.31
N LEU A 72 -5.08 -6.20 -7.00
CA LEU A 72 -4.18 -5.16 -6.49
C LEU A 72 -2.73 -5.40 -6.93
N VAL A 73 -2.25 -6.65 -6.80
CA VAL A 73 -0.92 -7.07 -7.24
C VAL A 73 -0.75 -6.82 -8.75
N GLY A 74 -1.75 -7.18 -9.56
CA GLY A 74 -1.73 -6.96 -11.01
C GLY A 74 -1.76 -5.49 -11.42
N LEU A 75 -2.45 -4.64 -10.66
CA LEU A 75 -2.50 -3.19 -10.90
C LEU A 75 -1.18 -2.53 -10.52
N VAL A 76 -0.60 -2.85 -9.36
CA VAL A 76 0.67 -2.23 -8.93
C VAL A 76 1.85 -2.66 -9.78
N LYS A 77 1.84 -3.88 -10.34
CA LYS A 77 2.87 -4.33 -11.30
C LYS A 77 2.95 -3.48 -12.58
N LYS A 78 1.91 -2.71 -12.90
CA LYS A 78 1.86 -1.81 -14.05
C LYS A 78 2.35 -0.39 -13.71
N VAL A 79 2.67 -0.14 -12.44
CA VAL A 79 3.10 1.17 -11.93
C VAL A 79 4.61 1.16 -11.75
N GLU A 80 5.29 2.17 -12.29
CA GLU A 80 6.70 2.42 -12.01
C GLU A 80 6.84 3.05 -10.61
N LEU A 81 7.05 2.21 -9.59
CA LEU A 81 7.03 2.63 -8.18
C LEU A 81 8.13 3.65 -7.85
N GLU A 82 9.29 3.57 -8.49
CA GLU A 82 10.39 4.51 -8.27
C GLU A 82 10.05 5.92 -8.77
N SER A 83 9.13 6.02 -9.74
CA SER A 83 8.64 7.28 -10.30
C SER A 83 7.38 7.81 -9.63
N LEU A 84 6.88 7.14 -8.58
CA LEU A 84 5.58 7.47 -7.96
C LEU A 84 5.50 8.93 -7.47
N SER A 85 6.60 9.45 -6.93
CA SER A 85 6.73 10.84 -6.46
C SER A 85 6.79 11.87 -7.60
N LEU A 86 7.03 11.43 -8.84
CA LEU A 86 7.20 12.28 -10.03
C LEU A 86 5.91 12.40 -10.86
N PHE A 87 4.94 11.50 -10.68
CA PHE A 87 3.69 11.55 -11.44
C PHE A 87 2.92 12.83 -11.15
N LYS A 88 2.49 13.54 -12.19
CA LYS A 88 1.84 14.84 -12.04
C LYS A 88 0.37 14.68 -11.65
N ALA A 89 -0.04 15.41 -10.63
CA ALA A 89 -1.47 15.53 -10.30
C ALA A 89 -2.23 16.18 -11.48
N PRO A 90 -3.42 15.68 -11.86
CA PRO A 90 -4.17 16.22 -13.01
C PRO A 90 -4.75 17.62 -12.75
N SER A 91 -4.92 18.00 -11.49
CA SER A 91 -5.39 19.32 -11.07
C SER A 91 -4.78 19.74 -9.74
N LYS A 92 -5.06 20.99 -9.34
CA LYS A 92 -4.57 21.65 -8.11
C LYS A 92 -5.73 22.21 -7.27
N ARG A 93 -6.93 21.61 -7.34
CA ARG A 93 -8.11 22.12 -6.62
C ARG A 93 -7.89 22.17 -5.12
N ARG A 94 -7.08 21.27 -4.57
CA ARG A 94 -6.63 21.29 -3.17
C ARG A 94 -5.92 22.57 -2.73
N GLU A 95 -5.31 23.32 -3.66
CA GLU A 95 -4.62 24.59 -3.35
C GLU A 95 -5.61 25.74 -3.14
N ILE A 96 -6.84 25.60 -3.61
CA ILE A 96 -7.93 26.59 -3.50
C ILE A 96 -9.12 26.04 -2.68
N ASP A 97 -8.85 25.12 -1.76
CA ASP A 97 -9.85 24.45 -0.91
C ASP A 97 -11.00 23.76 -1.69
N GLY A 98 -10.78 23.45 -2.97
CA GLY A 98 -11.76 22.84 -3.87
C GLY A 98 -11.78 21.31 -3.89
N ALA A 99 -10.85 20.67 -3.16
CA ALA A 99 -10.75 19.22 -2.97
C ALA A 99 -9.89 18.90 -1.73
N ALA A 100 -10.08 17.73 -1.12
CA ALA A 100 -9.17 17.21 -0.10
C ALA A 100 -7.81 16.83 -0.72
N ILE A 101 -6.73 16.97 0.06
CA ILE A 101 -5.38 16.53 -0.34
C ILE A 101 -5.32 15.02 -0.17
N ALA A 102 -4.92 14.30 -1.21
CA ALA A 102 -4.74 12.85 -1.18
C ALA A 102 -3.33 12.41 -1.60
N LYS A 103 -2.92 11.24 -1.14
CA LYS A 103 -1.67 10.58 -1.52
C LYS A 103 -1.83 9.06 -1.49
N LEU A 104 -1.02 8.37 -2.29
CA LEU A 104 -0.86 6.92 -2.26
C LEU A 104 0.55 6.58 -1.75
N LYS A 105 0.63 5.66 -0.81
CA LYS A 105 1.86 5.00 -0.37
C LYS A 105 1.78 3.51 -0.70
N VAL A 106 2.87 2.96 -1.21
CA VAL A 106 3.07 1.54 -1.46
C VAL A 106 4.29 1.09 -0.68
N ILE A 107 4.15 0.06 0.16
CA ILE A 107 5.27 -0.58 0.84
C ILE A 107 5.54 -1.90 0.12
N LYS A 108 6.78 -2.12 -0.30
CA LYS A 108 7.24 -3.35 -0.95
C LYS A 108 8.60 -3.78 -0.42
N ASN A 109 8.64 -4.90 0.30
CA ASN A 109 9.87 -5.51 0.83
C ASN A 109 10.72 -4.47 1.58
N GLU A 110 10.14 -3.80 2.58
CA GLU A 110 10.73 -2.70 3.38
C GLU A 110 10.89 -1.34 2.67
N ASN A 111 10.80 -1.27 1.34
CA ASN A 111 10.86 0.01 0.63
C ASN A 111 9.51 0.72 0.64
N GLU A 112 9.51 2.02 0.94
CA GLU A 112 8.34 2.87 0.91
C GLU A 112 8.37 3.79 -0.32
N PHE A 113 7.34 3.72 -1.14
CA PHE A 113 7.13 4.57 -2.30
C PHE A 113 5.90 5.44 -2.06
N THR A 114 6.04 6.76 -2.11
CA THR A 114 4.93 7.69 -1.89
C THR A 114 4.72 8.58 -3.11
N SER A 115 3.46 8.76 -3.49
CA SER A 115 3.10 9.64 -4.59
C SER A 115 3.25 11.10 -4.23
N THR A 116 3.31 11.97 -5.25
CA THR A 116 2.98 13.37 -5.02
C THR A 116 1.56 13.51 -4.46
N ASN A 117 1.29 14.63 -3.79
CA ASN A 117 -0.06 14.97 -3.37
C ASN A 117 -0.93 15.28 -4.59
N PHE A 118 -2.15 14.73 -4.62
CA PHE A 118 -3.15 14.96 -5.66
C PHE A 118 -4.52 15.31 -5.05
N ASP A 119 -5.48 15.69 -5.87
CA ASP A 119 -6.84 16.01 -5.41
C ASP A 119 -7.58 14.70 -5.14
N HIS A 120 -8.23 14.55 -3.98
CA HIS A 120 -9.07 13.39 -3.69
C HIS A 120 -10.09 13.17 -4.81
N GLY A 121 -10.21 11.93 -5.29
CA GLY A 121 -11.03 11.56 -6.45
C GLY A 121 -10.40 11.85 -7.82
N ASN A 122 -9.22 12.49 -7.89
CA ASN A 122 -8.52 12.80 -9.14
C ASN A 122 -7.00 12.47 -9.07
N PRO A 123 -6.63 11.17 -8.97
CA PRO A 123 -5.24 10.73 -8.94
C PRO A 123 -4.51 10.91 -10.29
N PRO A 124 -3.16 10.92 -10.31
CA PRO A 124 -2.37 10.82 -11.55
C PRO A 124 -2.79 9.62 -12.40
N LEU A 125 -2.67 9.77 -13.72
CA LEU A 125 -3.18 8.80 -14.70
C LEU A 125 -2.57 7.41 -14.51
N GLU A 126 -1.27 7.38 -14.21
CA GLU A 126 -0.43 6.20 -14.03
C GLU A 126 -0.91 5.31 -12.89
N ILE A 127 -1.49 5.92 -11.85
CA ILE A 127 -1.97 5.20 -10.64
C ILE A 127 -3.49 5.20 -10.49
N LYS A 128 -4.22 5.79 -11.45
CA LYS A 128 -5.67 5.97 -11.38
C LYS A 128 -6.42 4.66 -11.13
N ASN A 129 -6.06 3.60 -11.85
CA ASN A 129 -6.72 2.31 -11.71
C ASN A 129 -6.45 1.67 -10.35
N LEU A 130 -5.23 1.79 -9.82
CA LEU A 130 -4.86 1.27 -8.50
C LEU A 130 -5.60 2.02 -7.39
N VAL A 131 -5.53 3.36 -7.41
CA VAL A 131 -6.19 4.22 -6.40
C VAL A 131 -7.70 4.00 -6.40
N ASN A 132 -8.34 4.02 -7.58
CA ASN A 132 -9.79 3.82 -7.67
C ASN A 132 -10.19 2.44 -7.14
N TYR A 133 -9.38 1.41 -7.38
CA TYR A 133 -9.68 0.08 -6.88
C TYR A 133 -9.55 -0.02 -5.36
N ILE A 134 -8.48 0.56 -4.77
CA ILE A 134 -8.32 0.65 -3.31
C ILE A 134 -9.52 1.34 -2.66
N ILE A 135 -9.98 2.46 -3.24
CA ILE A 135 -11.16 3.19 -2.75
C ILE A 135 -12.42 2.32 -2.86
N SER A 136 -12.61 1.61 -3.97
CA SER A 136 -13.79 0.75 -4.15
C SER A 136 -13.87 -0.39 -3.13
N LEU A 137 -12.73 -0.97 -2.72
CA LEU A 137 -12.69 -2.04 -1.72
C LEU A 137 -13.20 -1.54 -0.36
N SER A 138 -12.92 -0.29 0.00
CA SER A 138 -13.42 0.30 1.25
C SER A 138 -14.94 0.57 1.25
N GLN A 139 -15.56 0.69 0.07
CA GLN A 139 -17.00 0.94 -0.07
C GLN A 139 -17.82 -0.35 -0.01
N SER A 140 -17.24 -1.48 -0.45
CA SER A 140 -17.90 -2.80 -0.39
C SER A 140 -18.23 -3.24 1.04
N GLY A 141 -17.47 -2.79 2.04
CA GLY A 141 -17.72 -3.06 3.46
C GLY A 141 -18.72 -2.11 4.14
N LYS A 142 -19.25 -1.10 3.43
CA LYS A 142 -20.25 -0.14 3.94
C LYS A 142 -21.68 -0.49 3.55
N LYS A 143 -21.92 -1.72 3.09
CA LYS A 143 -23.24 -2.16 2.66
C LYS A 143 -24.04 -2.58 3.88
N ASP A 144 -24.79 -1.62 4.44
CA ASP A 144 -25.93 -1.86 5.35
C ASP A 144 -27.04 -2.66 4.62
#